data_AF-A0A167TTV9-F1
#
_entry.id   AF-A0A167TTV9-F1
#
_cell.length_a   1.000
_cell.length_b   1.000
_cell.length_c   1.000
_cell.angle_alpha   90.00
_cell.angle_beta   90.00
_cell.angle_gamma   90.00
#
_symmetry.space_group_name_H-M   'P 1'
#
loop_
_entity.id
_entity.type
_entity.pdbx_description
1 polymer ?
#
loop_
_entity_poly.entity_id
_entity_poly.type
_entity_poly.pdbx_seq_one_letter_code
_entity_poly.pdbx_strand_id
1 'polypeptide(L)'
;MSSFFQITLHRSAIGLPQRTRDALAALGLRRRNQTVVHAVGASTAGLLFRVKELVRVQEITAADRETPLAQLRAARRPPAGFVVARKYAPATAGAGAAATAATTTTTATSGTTGNSSGDTTLNNQP
;
A
#
# COMPACT_ATOMS: atom_id res chain seq x y z
N MET A 1 -21.59 15.02 -2.56
CA MET A 1 -20.20 14.53 -2.51
C MET A 1 -19.77 14.43 -1.06
N SER A 2 -19.22 13.30 -0.63
CA SER A 2 -18.64 13.15 0.70
C SER A 2 -17.17 13.51 0.64
N SER A 3 -16.80 14.63 1.27
CA SER A 3 -15.41 15.06 1.39
C SER A 3 -14.75 14.43 2.63
N PHE A 4 -13.44 14.18 2.52
CA PHE A 4 -12.61 13.66 3.60
C PHE A 4 -11.37 14.53 3.80
N PHE A 5 -10.88 14.58 5.03
CA PHE A 5 -9.58 15.17 5.35
C PHE A 5 -8.53 14.08 5.40
N GLN A 6 -7.54 14.18 4.51
CA GLN A 6 -6.28 13.48 4.65
C GLN A 6 -5.33 14.31 5.51
N ILE A 7 -5.01 13.81 6.70
CA ILE A 7 -4.26 14.53 7.71
C ILE A 7 -2.92 13.83 7.90
N THR A 8 -1.82 14.57 7.77
CA THR A 8 -0.47 14.05 7.99
C THR A 8 0.23 14.83 9.09
N LEU A 9 0.77 14.13 10.08
CA LEU A 9 1.55 14.76 11.15
C LEU A 9 2.95 15.13 10.67
N HIS A 10 3.25 16.41 10.47
CA HIS A 10 4.53 16.86 9.92
C HIS A 10 5.55 17.27 11.01
N ARG A 11 5.07 17.81 12.13
CA ARG A 11 5.88 18.17 13.31
C ARG A 11 5.57 17.24 14.49
N SER A 12 6.56 16.99 15.34
CA SER A 12 6.36 16.18 16.55
C SER A 12 5.71 16.98 17.68
N ALA A 13 4.93 16.30 18.52
CA ALA A 13 4.34 16.89 19.72
C ALA A 13 5.25 16.90 20.96
N ILE A 14 6.56 16.74 20.77
CA ILE A 14 7.52 16.72 21.89
C ILE A 14 7.58 18.09 22.55
N GLY A 15 7.61 18.12 23.89
CA GLY A 15 7.64 19.36 24.65
C GLY A 15 6.32 20.17 24.62
N LEU A 16 5.27 19.69 23.95
CA LEU A 16 3.98 20.36 23.92
C LEU A 16 3.06 19.93 25.11
N PRO A 17 2.14 20.81 25.52
CA PRO A 17 1.17 20.51 26.58
C PRO A 17 0.36 19.23 26.30
N GLN A 18 -0.08 18.56 27.38
CA GLN A 18 -0.84 17.31 27.29
C GLN A 18 -2.11 17.45 26.43
N ARG A 19 -2.81 18.59 26.53
CA ARG A 19 -4.03 18.86 25.74
C ARG A 19 -3.81 18.76 24.23
N THR A 20 -2.65 19.20 23.72
CA THR A 20 -2.31 19.08 22.29
C THR A 20 -2.00 17.64 21.92
N ARG A 21 -1.34 16.90 22.81
CA ARG A 21 -1.06 15.47 22.63
C ARG A 21 -2.34 14.65 22.61
N ASP A 22 -3.30 14.97 23.47
CA ASP A 22 -4.62 14.31 23.52
C ASP A 22 -5.42 14.56 22.24
N ALA A 23 -5.37 15.78 21.69
CA ALA A 23 -6.02 16.09 20.41
C ALA A 23 -5.43 15.28 19.25
N LEU A 24 -4.11 15.10 19.20
CA LEU A 24 -3.46 14.24 18.21
C LEU A 24 -3.81 12.77 18.40
N ALA A 25 -3.90 12.31 19.66
CA ALA A 25 -4.29 10.94 19.99
C ALA A 25 -5.74 10.65 19.55
N ALA A 26 -6.66 11.60 19.76
CA ALA A 26 -8.05 11.52 19.29
C ALA A 26 -8.15 11.45 17.76
N LEU A 27 -7.26 12.14 17.04
CA LEU A 27 -7.14 12.02 15.58
C LEU A 27 -6.44 10.74 15.11
N GLY A 28 -5.87 9.93 16.02
CA GLY A 28 -5.14 8.70 15.69
C GLY A 28 -3.71 8.93 15.19
N LEU A 29 -3.16 10.13 15.36
CA LEU A 29 -1.81 10.50 14.93
C LEU A 29 -0.82 10.22 16.06
N ARG A 30 -0.15 9.06 16.00
CA ARG A 30 0.82 8.62 17.02
C ARG A 30 2.26 8.85 16.61
N ARG A 31 2.59 8.67 15.33
CA ARG A 31 3.95 8.78 14.80
C ARG A 31 4.06 9.92 13.80
N ARG A 32 5.23 10.56 13.73
CA ARG A 32 5.50 11.59 12.72
C ARG A 32 5.42 10.97 11.31
N ASN A 33 4.97 11.75 10.34
CA ASN A 33 4.70 11.36 8.95
C ASN A 33 3.66 10.24 8.81
N GLN A 34 2.87 9.98 9.85
CA GLN A 34 1.68 9.15 9.75
C GLN A 34 0.56 9.95 9.09
N THR A 35 -0.12 9.31 8.15
CA THR A 35 -1.30 9.85 7.47
C THR A 35 -2.54 9.10 7.91
N VAL A 36 -3.60 9.82 8.25
CA VAL A 36 -4.91 9.28 8.65
C VAL A 36 -5.99 10.04 7.88
N VAL A 37 -7.07 9.35 7.52
CA VAL A 37 -8.21 9.94 6.80
C VAL A 37 -9.41 10.01 7.74
N HIS A 38 -10.05 11.18 7.80
CA HIS A 38 -11.26 11.42 8.60
C HIS A 38 -12.36 12.04 7.76
N ALA A 39 -13.62 11.78 8.09
CA ALA A 39 -14.75 12.46 7.46
C ALA A 39 -14.74 13.97 7.81
N VAL A 40 -15.13 14.80 6.85
CA VAL A 40 -15.28 16.24 7.07
C VAL A 40 -16.47 16.47 8.01
N GLY A 41 -16.21 17.11 9.14
CA GLY A 41 -17.21 17.44 10.15
C GLY A 41 -16.68 18.47 11.15
N ALA A 42 -17.59 19.15 11.85
CA ALA A 42 -17.25 20.25 12.77
C ALA A 42 -16.36 19.78 13.94
N SER A 43 -16.59 18.59 14.47
CA SER A 43 -15.79 18.00 15.56
C SER A 43 -14.35 17.73 15.12
N THR A 44 -14.16 17.09 13.97
CA THR A 44 -12.85 16.85 13.36
C THR A 44 -12.13 18.16 13.07
N ALA A 45 -12.83 19.13 12.49
CA ALA A 45 -12.27 20.45 12.20
C ALA A 45 -11.81 21.17 13.48
N GLY A 46 -12.60 21.13 14.56
CA GLY A 46 -12.24 21.71 15.85
C GLY A 46 -10.98 21.10 16.45
N LEU A 47 -10.82 19.77 16.37
CA LEU A 47 -9.57 19.10 16.77
C LEU A 47 -8.39 19.55 15.90
N LEU A 48 -8.60 19.64 14.59
CA LEU A 48 -7.58 20.03 13.63
C LEU A 48 -7.06 21.46 13.87
N PHE A 49 -7.96 22.40 14.16
CA PHE A 49 -7.61 23.79 14.49
C PHE A 49 -6.72 23.90 15.74
N ARG A 50 -6.89 22.99 16.72
CA ARG A 50 -6.01 22.95 17.91
C ARG A 50 -4.58 22.51 17.59
N VAL A 51 -4.38 21.75 16.51
CA VAL A 51 -3.09 21.16 16.13
C VAL A 51 -2.58 21.65 14.78
N LYS A 52 -3.13 22.77 14.26
CA LYS A 52 -2.88 23.28 12.90
C LYS A 52 -1.40 23.51 12.57
N GLU A 53 -0.59 23.82 13.58
CA GLU A 53 0.85 24.04 13.42
C GLU A 53 1.64 22.73 13.23
N LEU A 54 1.05 21.59 13.62
CA LEU A 54 1.70 20.28 13.59
C LEU A 54 1.34 19.44 12.36
N VAL A 55 0.16 19.69 11.79
CA VAL A 55 -0.44 18.84 10.76
C VAL A 55 -0.48 19.53 9.40
N ARG A 56 -0.39 18.72 8.34
CA ARG A 56 -0.77 19.11 6.98
C ARG A 56 -2.08 18.44 6.62
N VAL A 57 -2.99 19.21 6.03
CA VAL A 57 -4.36 18.77 5.72
C VAL A 57 -4.57 18.92 4.22
N GLN A 58 -5.12 17.89 3.61
CA GLN A 58 -5.57 17.88 2.23
C GLN A 58 -7.02 17.42 2.21
N GLU A 59 -7.86 18.09 1.42
CA GLU A 59 -9.20 17.59 1.12
C GLU A 59 -9.10 16.53 0.02
N ILE A 60 -9.74 15.39 0.22
CA ILE A 60 -9.81 14.30 -0.74
C ILE A 60 -11.26 13.85 -0.94
N THR A 61 -11.54 13.25 -2.09
CA THR A 61 -12.88 12.69 -2.36
C THR A 61 -13.01 11.29 -1.77
N ALA A 62 -14.25 10.77 -1.75
CA ALA A 62 -14.53 9.41 -1.29
C ALA A 62 -13.78 8.33 -2.08
N ALA A 63 -13.57 8.53 -3.40
CA ALA A 63 -12.85 7.59 -4.24
C ALA A 63 -11.37 7.47 -3.82
N ASP A 64 -10.74 8.61 -3.49
CA ASP A 64 -9.32 8.65 -3.11
C ASP A 64 -9.08 8.04 -1.73
N ARG A 65 -10.08 8.10 -0.83
CA ARG A 65 -10.01 7.52 0.52
C ARG A 65 -9.76 6.02 0.50
N GLU A 66 -10.31 5.31 -0.48
CA GLU A 66 -10.26 3.84 -0.53
C GLU A 66 -8.88 3.30 -0.88
N THR A 67 -7.94 4.16 -1.25
CA THR A 67 -6.54 3.79 -1.53
C THR A 67 -5.97 2.99 -0.35
N PRO A 68 -5.74 1.67 -0.49
CA PRO A 68 -5.31 0.83 0.62
C PRO A 68 -3.93 1.25 1.11
N LEU A 69 -3.67 1.11 2.42
CA LEU A 69 -2.33 1.28 3.01
C LEU A 69 -1.26 0.46 2.27
N ALA A 70 -1.64 -0.67 1.67
CA ALA A 70 -0.76 -1.49 0.84
C ALA A 70 -0.31 -0.75 -0.44
N GLN A 71 -1.22 -0.03 -1.11
CA GLN A 71 -0.95 0.71 -2.34
C GLN A 71 -0.08 1.95 -2.05
N LEU A 72 -0.35 2.65 -0.94
CA LEU A 72 0.51 3.73 -0.45
C LEU A 72 1.93 3.24 -0.13
N ARG A 73 2.08 2.03 0.41
CA ARG A 73 3.40 1.41 0.66
C ARG A 73 4.07 0.99 -0.65
N ALA A 74 3.33 0.42 -1.59
CA ALA A 74 3.84 0.01 -2.90
C ALA A 74 4.35 1.21 -3.71
N ALA A 75 3.60 2.32 -3.72
CA ALA A 75 4.01 3.55 -4.39
C ALA A 75 5.30 4.16 -3.83
N ARG A 76 5.62 3.89 -2.55
CA ARG A 76 6.87 4.32 -1.90
C ARG A 76 8.01 3.32 -2.11
N ARG A 77 7.73 2.11 -2.61
CA ARG A 77 8.74 1.06 -2.75
C ARG A 77 9.55 1.31 -4.02
N PRO A 78 10.87 1.52 -3.92
CA PRO A 78 11.72 1.62 -5.11
C PRO A 78 11.77 0.28 -5.86
N PRO A 79 12.12 0.27 -7.15
CA PRO A 79 12.33 -0.95 -7.91
C PRO A 79 13.45 -1.77 -7.27
N ALA A 80 13.32 -3.10 -7.29
CA ALA A 80 14.17 -3.99 -6.49
C ALA A 80 15.65 -3.96 -6.88
N GLY A 81 16.03 -3.46 -8.07
CA GLY A 81 17.44 -3.32 -8.49
C GLY A 81 18.22 -4.63 -8.67
N PHE A 82 17.68 -5.76 -8.20
CA PHE A 82 18.24 -7.10 -8.36
C PHE A 82 17.15 -8.08 -8.78
N VAL A 83 17.58 -9.17 -9.41
CA VAL A 83 16.75 -10.34 -9.70
C VAL A 83 17.33 -11.54 -8.96
N VAL A 84 16.47 -12.35 -8.32
CA VAL A 84 16.91 -13.55 -7.62
C VAL A 84 17.13 -14.67 -8.65
N ALA A 85 18.39 -14.97 -8.97
CA ALA A 85 18.75 -15.93 -10.02
C ALA A 85 18.41 -17.39 -9.66
N ARG A 86 18.58 -17.78 -8.39
CA ARG A 86 18.23 -19.13 -7.90
C ARG A 86 17.93 -19.04 -6.41
N LYS A 87 16.79 -19.60 -5.96
CA LYS A 87 16.49 -19.75 -4.54
C LYS A 87 17.17 -21.03 -4.05
N TYR A 88 18.00 -20.94 -3.02
CA TYR A 88 18.49 -22.13 -2.32
C TYR A 88 17.36 -22.66 -1.44
N ALA A 89 17.07 -23.97 -1.53
CA ALA A 89 16.15 -24.62 -0.60
C ALA A 89 16.85 -24.72 0.77
N PRO A 90 16.36 -24.05 1.83
CA PRO A 90 17.01 -24.15 3.12
C PRO A 90 16.92 -25.59 3.62
N ALA A 91 18.03 -26.12 4.14
CA ALA A 91 18.17 -27.51 4.62
C ALA A 91 17.28 -27.85 5.84
N THR A 92 16.38 -26.96 6.25
CA THR A 92 15.41 -27.18 7.31
C THR A 92 14.02 -26.79 6.82
N ALA A 93 13.38 -27.75 6.15
CA ALA A 93 11.93 -27.87 6.11
C ALA A 93 11.58 -29.31 6.49
N GLY A 94 11.56 -29.57 7.80
CA GLY A 94 10.81 -30.71 8.33
C GLY A 94 9.32 -30.44 8.12
N ALA A 95 8.81 -30.80 6.94
CA ALA A 95 7.40 -30.90 6.64
C ALA A 95 7.20 -31.97 5.55
N GLY A 96 7.01 -33.22 6.01
CA GLY A 96 6.22 -34.26 5.35
C GLY A 96 6.54 -34.61 3.90
N ALA A 97 7.52 -35.51 3.71
CA ALA A 97 7.55 -36.34 2.52
C ALA A 97 6.42 -37.38 2.60
N ALA A 98 5.41 -37.23 1.75
CA ALA A 98 4.56 -38.34 1.32
C ALA A 98 4.79 -38.51 -0.19
N ALA A 99 5.79 -39.34 -0.51
CA ALA A 99 5.99 -39.86 -1.85
C ALA A 99 4.95 -40.96 -2.10
N THR A 100 4.25 -40.89 -3.23
CA THR A 100 3.86 -42.10 -3.96
C THR A 100 4.25 -41.88 -5.41
N ALA A 101 5.18 -42.72 -5.83
CA ALA A 101 5.79 -42.71 -7.15
C ALA A 101 4.77 -43.10 -8.23
N ALA A 102 4.84 -42.43 -9.38
CA ALA A 102 4.40 -43.00 -10.64
C ALA A 102 5.34 -42.54 -11.75
N THR A 103 6.31 -43.41 -12.03
CA THR A 103 7.00 -43.61 -13.30
C THR A 103 6.06 -43.41 -14.48
N THR A 104 6.40 -42.55 -15.44
CA THR A 104 6.18 -42.79 -16.88
C THR A 104 7.11 -41.88 -17.68
N THR A 105 8.16 -42.50 -18.20
CA THR A 105 8.92 -42.15 -19.40
C THR A 105 8.03 -41.58 -20.50
N THR A 106 8.38 -40.45 -21.13
CA THR A 106 8.28 -40.24 -22.59
C THR A 106 9.08 -39.02 -23.03
N THR A 107 9.97 -39.28 -23.98
CA THR A 107 10.83 -38.46 -24.84
C THR A 107 10.07 -37.41 -25.66
N ALA A 108 10.57 -36.17 -25.80
CA ALA A 108 10.35 -35.31 -26.98
C ALA A 108 11.22 -34.02 -26.99
N THR A 109 12.28 -34.05 -27.80
CA THR A 109 12.66 -33.15 -28.90
C THR A 109 12.07 -31.72 -28.99
N SER A 110 12.99 -30.75 -29.05
CA SER A 110 13.03 -29.44 -29.75
C SER A 110 11.75 -28.66 -30.13
N GLY A 111 11.78 -27.34 -29.92
CA GLY A 111 10.87 -26.42 -30.61
C GLY A 111 11.12 -24.94 -30.31
N THR A 112 11.65 -24.23 -31.31
CA THR A 112 11.69 -22.77 -31.49
C THR A 112 10.31 -22.13 -31.33
N THR A 113 10.20 -20.94 -30.73
CA THR A 113 9.07 -20.03 -31.01
C THR A 113 9.51 -18.57 -30.93
N GLY A 114 9.71 -17.97 -32.09
CA GLY A 114 9.29 -16.59 -32.31
C GLY A 114 7.95 -16.63 -33.04
N ASN A 115 7.02 -15.74 -32.70
CA ASN A 115 6.72 -14.56 -33.50
C ASN A 115 5.52 -13.79 -32.92
N SER A 116 5.55 -12.50 -33.21
CA SER A 116 4.49 -11.51 -33.16
C SER A 116 3.09 -12.01 -33.52
N SER A 117 2.09 -11.44 -32.85
CA SER A 117 0.80 -11.11 -33.47
C SER A 117 0.23 -9.90 -32.75
N GLY A 118 0.36 -8.74 -33.39
CA GLY A 118 -0.62 -7.68 -33.24
C GLY A 118 -1.68 -7.91 -34.32
N ASP A 119 -2.95 -7.91 -33.93
CA ASP A 119 -4.02 -7.46 -34.82
C ASP A 119 -5.20 -6.94 -33.99
N THR A 120 -5.36 -5.62 -34.09
CA THR A 120 -6.59 -4.87 -34.30
C THR A 120 -7.93 -5.61 -34.14
N THR A 121 -8.71 -5.19 -33.15
CA THR A 121 -10.16 -5.04 -33.32
C THR A 121 -10.58 -3.66 -32.82
N LEU A 122 -10.99 -2.84 -33.79
CA LEU A 122 -11.58 -1.51 -33.70
C LEU A 122 -13.02 -1.54 -33.17
N ASN A 123 -13.44 -0.37 -32.68
CA ASN A 123 -14.81 0.10 -32.39
C ASN A 123 -15.50 -0.52 -31.15
N ASN A 124 -16.10 0.25 -30.25
CA ASN A 124 -16.96 1.41 -30.52
C ASN A 124 -17.14 2.28 -29.25
N GLN A 125 -17.09 3.59 -29.42
CA GLN A 125 -17.71 4.64 -28.58
C GLN A 125 -18.52 5.52 -29.55
N PRO A 126 -19.52 6.29 -29.10
CA PRO A 126 -19.83 6.72 -27.73
C PRO A 126 -20.69 5.75 -26.91
#